data_AF-A0A9Q9IPJ5-F1
#
_entry.id   AF-A0A9Q9IPJ5-F1
#
_cell.length_a   1.000
_cell.length_b   1.000
_cell.length_c   1.000
_cell.angle_alpha   90.00
_cell.angle_beta   90.00
_cell.angle_gamma   90.00
#
_symmetry.space_group_name_H-M   'P 1'
#
loop_
_entity.id
_entity.type
_entity.pdbx_description
1 polymer ?
#
loop_
_entity_poly.entity_id
_entity_poly.type
_entity_poly.pdbx_seq_one_letter_code
_entity_poly.pdbx_strand_id
1 'polypeptide(L)'
;MGLILAAAGLTLLVVLGTVVTVRLSRSGGSGSPVAVQDADPSGAGSEAGGGSAAPNGGRDAASPLPSASVPPAQLKPGFRLNAGQALRSPNGKYTLTQQPDGNLVLADEAKQVRWSSQTPGNSGAYASFNRDGDFVVYGKSGAVLWRSATGGKGALVEVHDDGTAVVVQAGRQEVWSSQAERSRLYAGQALIAGQQRRSADGRFTLAQYADGNLVVVNADKKVIWSAQTSGHAGASTQMQNDGNLVVYGTDKQPLWSSGTYGTSGVAAVVNADGNVALTAAGKILWGTATHGVSRLTVGQRMLGGQSRTAAKGGYTLLQQPDGNLVLRNSAKTVVWSSGTSGHPGASTRMQTDGNLVIYDAKGTALWSTKTYGKAATFLLVQDDASAVLYTAANKPVWTSKTA
;
A
#
# COMPACT_ATOMS: atom_id res chain seq x y z
N MET A 1 -30.61 60.29 -19.25
CA MET A 1 -31.12 59.06 -18.61
C MET A 1 -30.10 58.64 -17.57
N GLY A 2 -30.45 58.73 -16.29
CA GLY A 2 -29.48 58.76 -15.19
C GLY A 2 -29.02 57.40 -14.67
N LEU A 3 -27.84 57.39 -14.03
CA LEU A 3 -27.65 57.04 -12.62
C LEU A 3 -26.22 57.45 -12.16
N ILE A 4 -26.12 57.84 -10.89
CA ILE A 4 -24.94 58.30 -10.14
C ILE A 4 -24.52 57.19 -9.14
N LEU A 5 -23.28 57.32 -8.61
CA LEU A 5 -22.57 56.65 -7.48
C LEU A 5 -21.60 55.53 -7.90
N ALA A 6 -20.26 55.59 -7.74
CA ALA A 6 -19.31 56.09 -6.72
C ALA A 6 -18.82 55.01 -5.71
N ALA A 7 -17.54 54.66 -5.89
CA ALA A 7 -16.44 54.38 -4.93
C ALA A 7 -16.60 53.51 -3.66
N ALA A 8 -15.69 52.51 -3.53
CA ALA A 8 -14.73 52.29 -2.42
C ALA A 8 -13.89 51.03 -2.78
N GLY A 9 -12.56 50.94 -2.71
CA GLY A 9 -11.60 51.63 -1.87
C GLY A 9 -11.25 50.75 -0.66
N LEU A 10 -10.28 49.83 -0.78
CA LEU A 10 -9.51 49.38 0.38
C LEU A 10 -8.04 49.14 0.02
N THR A 11 -7.25 50.13 0.41
CA THR A 11 -5.81 50.11 0.63
C THR A 11 -5.55 49.45 1.98
N LEU A 12 -4.53 48.60 2.11
CA LEU A 12 -3.84 48.42 3.39
C LEU A 12 -2.34 48.54 3.18
N LEU A 13 -1.78 49.53 3.89
CA LEU A 13 -0.38 49.89 3.95
C LEU A 13 0.35 49.01 4.98
N VAL A 14 1.58 48.67 4.61
CA VAL A 14 2.72 48.10 5.33
C VAL A 14 2.98 48.72 6.71
N VAL A 15 3.46 47.94 7.69
CA VAL A 15 4.64 48.27 8.56
C VAL A 15 5.37 47.01 9.07
N LEU A 16 6.62 46.87 8.59
CA LEU A 16 7.90 46.43 9.21
C LEU A 16 7.95 45.47 10.41
N GLY A 17 8.89 44.48 10.33
CA GLY A 17 9.40 43.80 11.52
C GLY A 17 10.36 42.63 11.30
N THR A 18 11.61 42.94 10.93
CA THR A 18 12.85 42.16 11.20
C THR A 18 13.18 40.90 10.38
N VAL A 19 14.23 41.05 9.57
CA VAL A 19 15.11 40.03 9.01
C VAL A 19 16.02 39.51 10.12
N VAL A 20 16.17 38.19 10.26
CA VAL A 20 17.39 37.59 10.84
C VAL A 20 17.96 36.62 9.81
N THR A 21 19.06 37.07 9.21
CA THR A 21 20.00 36.26 8.45
C THR A 21 21.01 35.70 9.46
N VAL A 22 21.31 34.41 9.42
CA VAL A 22 22.55 33.88 10.01
C VAL A 22 23.31 33.12 8.93
N ARG A 23 24.48 33.66 8.56
CA ARG A 23 25.54 32.93 7.83
C ARG A 23 26.73 32.75 8.77
N LEU A 24 27.16 31.48 8.82
CA LEU A 24 28.48 30.88 9.07
C LEU A 24 29.65 31.73 9.58
N SER A 25 30.42 31.14 10.50
CA SER A 25 31.87 31.37 10.61
C SER A 25 32.63 30.08 10.92
N ARG A 26 33.74 29.90 10.20
CA ARG A 26 34.79 28.87 10.31
C ARG A 26 35.97 29.43 11.11
N SER A 27 36.64 28.62 11.92
CA SER A 27 38.06 28.71 12.32
C SER A 27 38.41 27.38 13.02
N GLY A 28 39.53 26.67 12.84
CA GLY A 28 40.86 27.00 12.30
C GLY A 28 41.92 26.86 13.41
N GLY A 29 42.87 25.92 13.27
CA GLY A 29 44.14 25.79 14.03
C GLY A 29 44.07 24.90 15.29
N SER A 30 44.80 23.79 15.46
CA SER A 30 46.24 23.43 15.34
C SER A 30 46.89 23.29 16.72
N GLY A 31 47.46 22.12 17.04
CA GLY A 31 48.29 21.93 18.23
C GLY A 31 48.55 20.47 18.64
N SER A 32 49.42 19.78 17.90
CA SER A 32 50.43 18.87 18.47
C SER A 32 51.70 19.72 18.71
N PRO A 33 52.78 19.32 19.44
CA PRO A 33 53.28 17.97 19.78
C PRO A 33 53.71 17.85 21.28
N VAL A 34 54.26 16.74 21.83
CA VAL A 34 55.68 16.31 21.78
C VAL A 34 55.85 15.01 22.60
N ALA A 35 56.56 14.04 21.99
CA ALA A 35 57.62 13.08 22.42
C ALA A 35 57.71 12.59 23.89
N VAL A 36 58.24 11.39 24.20
CA VAL A 36 59.66 10.90 24.14
C VAL A 36 59.60 9.34 24.17
N GLN A 37 60.19 8.57 23.21
CA GLN A 37 61.54 7.92 23.20
C GLN A 37 61.89 7.17 24.52
N ASP A 38 62.60 6.04 24.58
CA ASP A 38 63.26 5.11 23.65
C ASP A 38 63.71 3.88 24.48
N ALA A 39 64.21 2.85 23.78
CA ALA A 39 65.29 1.94 24.20
C ALA A 39 64.97 0.55 24.82
N ASP A 40 65.09 -0.45 23.94
CA ASP A 40 65.76 -1.77 24.10
C ASP A 40 67.25 -1.57 24.57
N PRO A 41 68.13 -2.57 24.92
CA PRO A 41 68.12 -3.97 24.47
C PRO A 41 68.76 -5.08 25.35
N SER A 42 68.69 -6.31 24.82
CA SER A 42 69.77 -7.32 24.71
C SER A 42 70.05 -8.41 25.77
N GLY A 43 70.24 -9.64 25.23
CA GLY A 43 71.24 -10.67 25.63
C GLY A 43 70.69 -11.95 26.29
N ALA A 44 71.19 -13.17 26.12
CA ALA A 44 71.95 -13.97 25.12
C ALA A 44 72.20 -15.38 25.74
N GLY A 45 72.38 -16.45 24.94
CA GLY A 45 73.06 -17.73 25.30
C GLY A 45 72.18 -19.01 25.34
N SER A 46 72.26 -19.92 24.34
CA SER A 46 73.05 -21.21 24.26
C SER A 46 72.35 -22.40 24.97
N GLU A 47 72.17 -23.63 24.46
CA GLU A 47 72.97 -24.54 23.60
C GLU A 47 72.07 -25.56 22.83
N ALA A 48 72.70 -26.37 21.95
CA ALA A 48 72.10 -27.31 21.01
C ALA A 48 72.10 -28.79 21.48
N GLY A 49 71.18 -29.61 20.91
CA GLY A 49 71.38 -31.07 20.82
C GLY A 49 70.13 -31.96 20.65
N GLY A 50 69.77 -32.28 19.39
CA GLY A 50 69.32 -33.63 18.97
C GLY A 50 67.82 -33.96 18.87
N GLY A 51 67.34 -34.25 17.64
CA GLY A 51 66.43 -35.37 17.39
C GLY A 51 64.99 -35.12 16.86
N SER A 52 64.86 -35.10 15.53
CA SER A 52 63.80 -35.74 14.70
C SER A 52 62.32 -35.27 14.68
N ALA A 53 61.92 -34.75 13.51
CA ALA A 53 60.66 -34.96 12.76
C ALA A 53 59.31 -34.27 13.17
N ALA A 54 59.11 -33.05 12.63
CA ALA A 54 58.00 -32.46 11.81
C ALA A 54 56.49 -32.75 12.05
N PRO A 55 55.53 -31.86 11.63
CA PRO A 55 55.68 -30.58 10.90
C PRO A 55 54.87 -29.35 11.40
N ASN A 56 55.38 -28.17 11.01
CA ASN A 56 54.74 -26.92 10.58
C ASN A 56 53.50 -26.36 11.31
N GLY A 57 53.77 -25.33 12.13
CA GLY A 57 52.85 -24.20 12.33
C GLY A 57 53.04 -23.14 11.24
N GLY A 58 51.93 -22.70 10.64
CA GLY A 58 51.87 -21.60 9.70
C GLY A 58 50.75 -20.63 10.07
N ARG A 59 51.10 -19.65 10.93
CA ARG A 59 50.46 -18.32 11.11
C ARG A 59 48.92 -18.29 11.04
N ASP A 60 48.29 -18.43 12.20
CA ASP A 60 46.91 -18.00 12.41
C ASP A 60 46.82 -16.47 12.27
N ALA A 61 46.44 -16.03 11.08
CA ALA A 61 45.79 -14.75 10.90
C ALA A 61 44.52 -14.77 11.76
N ALA A 62 44.35 -13.76 12.61
CA ALA A 62 43.16 -13.58 13.40
C ALA A 62 41.90 -13.71 12.51
N SER A 63 41.12 -14.77 12.74
CA SER A 63 39.82 -14.97 12.12
C SER A 63 38.97 -13.70 12.31
N PRO A 64 38.38 -13.13 11.24
CA PRO A 64 37.48 -12.01 11.40
C PRO A 64 36.27 -12.44 12.26
N LEU A 65 35.84 -11.55 13.16
CA LEU A 65 34.62 -11.72 13.95
C LEU A 65 33.45 -12.13 13.05
N PRO A 66 32.54 -13.02 13.52
CA PRO A 66 31.42 -13.46 12.70
C PRO A 66 30.53 -12.27 12.34
N SER A 67 30.44 -11.96 11.04
CA SER A 67 29.41 -11.09 10.49
C SER A 67 28.04 -11.55 10.99
N ALA A 68 27.24 -10.62 11.50
CA ALA A 68 25.89 -10.92 12.00
C ALA A 68 25.10 -11.71 10.93
N SER A 69 24.74 -12.95 11.26
CA SER A 69 24.02 -13.84 10.35
C SER A 69 22.67 -13.22 9.99
N VAL A 70 22.35 -13.14 8.69
CA VAL A 70 21.04 -12.66 8.22
C VAL A 70 19.93 -13.53 8.85
N PRO A 71 18.91 -12.93 9.50
CA PRO A 71 17.84 -13.72 10.12
C PRO A 71 17.09 -14.57 9.08
N PRO A 72 16.65 -15.78 9.43
CA PRO A 72 15.93 -16.66 8.51
C PRO A 72 14.53 -16.11 8.18
N ALA A 73 13.96 -16.51 7.05
CA ALA A 73 12.60 -16.13 6.68
C ALA A 73 11.50 -16.94 7.39
N GLN A 74 11.87 -17.98 8.11
CA GLN A 74 10.94 -19.01 8.59
C GLN A 74 11.28 -19.50 10.01
N LEU A 75 10.25 -19.86 10.78
CA LEU A 75 10.36 -20.53 12.08
C LEU A 75 9.53 -21.81 12.11
N LYS A 76 10.19 -22.95 12.37
CA LYS A 76 9.53 -24.26 12.49
C LYS A 76 9.16 -24.58 13.94
N PRO A 77 8.17 -25.47 14.19
CA PRO A 77 7.93 -26.05 15.51
C PRO A 77 9.21 -26.59 16.14
N GLY A 78 9.34 -26.43 17.45
CA GLY A 78 10.55 -26.77 18.21
C GLY A 78 11.59 -25.65 18.31
N PHE A 79 11.47 -24.59 17.50
CA PHE A 79 12.27 -23.38 17.60
C PHE A 79 11.44 -22.22 18.16
N ARG A 80 12.11 -21.23 18.76
CA ARG A 80 11.48 -20.01 19.29
C ARG A 80 12.23 -18.75 18.87
N LEU A 81 11.51 -17.64 18.76
CA LEU A 81 12.07 -16.29 18.71
C LEU A 81 12.14 -15.74 20.13
N ASN A 82 13.36 -15.63 20.67
CA ASN A 82 13.61 -14.93 21.92
C ASN A 82 13.55 -13.40 21.69
N ALA A 83 13.44 -12.65 22.79
CA ALA A 83 13.60 -11.20 22.76
C ALA A 83 14.87 -10.76 21.99
N GLY A 84 14.69 -9.85 21.04
CA GLY A 84 15.72 -9.35 20.12
C GLY A 84 15.89 -10.16 18.83
N GLN A 85 15.33 -11.37 18.75
CA GLN A 85 15.43 -12.20 17.54
C GLN A 85 14.32 -11.87 16.53
N ALA A 86 14.63 -12.07 15.25
CA ALA A 86 13.72 -11.77 14.16
C ALA A 86 13.69 -12.88 13.11
N LEU A 87 12.61 -12.91 12.33
CA LEU A 87 12.59 -13.47 11.00
C LEU A 87 12.66 -12.33 9.97
N ARG A 88 13.23 -12.58 8.80
CA ARG A 88 13.37 -11.58 7.74
C ARG A 88 12.87 -12.12 6.39
N SER A 89 12.04 -11.33 5.69
CA SER A 89 11.56 -11.69 4.36
C SER A 89 12.71 -11.96 3.38
N PRO A 90 12.55 -12.84 2.38
CA PRO A 90 13.58 -13.11 1.36
C PRO A 90 14.14 -11.86 0.65
N ASN A 91 13.31 -10.87 0.35
CA ASN A 91 13.70 -9.58 -0.23
C ASN A 91 14.34 -8.62 0.79
N GLY A 92 14.32 -8.98 2.06
CA GLY A 92 14.92 -8.23 3.14
C GLY A 92 14.15 -7.03 3.67
N LYS A 93 13.00 -6.71 3.10
CA LYS A 93 12.25 -5.48 3.41
C LYS A 93 11.38 -5.59 4.67
N TYR A 94 11.12 -6.80 5.17
CA TYR A 94 10.23 -7.01 6.31
C TYR A 94 10.86 -7.88 7.36
N THR A 95 10.65 -7.51 8.63
CA THR A 95 11.15 -8.28 9.78
C THR A 95 10.05 -8.52 10.80
N LEU A 96 9.81 -9.78 11.16
CA LEU A 96 8.98 -10.17 12.29
C LEU A 96 9.90 -10.34 13.50
N THR A 97 9.88 -9.38 14.44
CA THR A 97 10.81 -9.30 15.57
C THR A 97 10.06 -9.51 16.87
N GLN A 98 10.56 -10.41 17.71
CA GLN A 98 10.15 -10.45 19.12
C GLN A 98 10.94 -9.36 19.85
N GLN A 99 10.32 -8.22 20.13
CA GLN A 99 11.00 -7.05 20.69
C GLN A 99 11.33 -7.24 22.19
N PRO A 100 12.34 -6.54 22.73
CA PRO A 100 12.73 -6.63 24.14
C PRO A 100 11.64 -6.20 25.15
N ASP A 101 10.70 -5.38 24.70
CA ASP A 101 9.53 -4.94 25.49
C ASP A 101 8.44 -6.03 25.59
N GLY A 102 8.61 -7.15 24.90
CA GLY A 102 7.69 -8.28 24.88
C GLY A 102 6.69 -8.29 23.72
N ASN A 103 6.72 -7.28 22.84
CA ASN A 103 5.83 -7.20 21.70
C ASN A 103 6.39 -7.96 20.49
N LEU A 104 5.58 -8.82 19.86
CA LEU A 104 5.93 -9.42 18.57
C LEU A 104 5.44 -8.49 17.45
N VAL A 105 6.35 -7.99 16.65
CA VAL A 105 6.09 -6.90 15.70
C VAL A 105 6.57 -7.29 14.31
N LEU A 106 5.70 -7.13 13.31
CA LEU A 106 6.08 -7.11 11.91
C LEU A 106 6.31 -5.66 11.48
N ALA A 107 7.51 -5.34 11.02
CA ALA A 107 7.87 -4.01 10.57
C ALA A 107 8.49 -4.03 9.18
N ASP A 108 8.41 -2.90 8.49
CA ASP A 108 9.09 -2.68 7.21
C ASP A 108 10.54 -2.18 7.38
N GLU A 109 11.20 -1.90 6.26
CA GLU A 109 12.57 -1.40 6.19
C GLU A 109 12.76 -0.05 6.88
N ALA A 110 11.73 0.79 6.90
CA ALA A 110 11.70 2.07 7.62
C ALA A 110 11.35 1.94 9.11
N LYS A 111 11.32 0.70 9.63
CA LYS A 111 10.94 0.35 11.01
C LYS A 111 9.50 0.76 11.39
N GLN A 112 8.64 0.99 10.40
CA GLN A 112 7.24 1.25 10.65
C GLN A 112 6.52 -0.06 11.00
N VAL A 113 5.80 -0.06 12.10
CA VAL A 113 5.03 -1.21 12.58
C VAL A 113 3.85 -1.45 11.64
N ARG A 114 3.82 -2.62 11.00
CA ARG A 114 2.77 -3.06 10.07
C ARG A 114 1.76 -3.99 10.75
N TRP A 115 2.20 -4.73 11.75
CA TRP A 115 1.36 -5.53 12.64
C TRP A 115 2.04 -5.75 13.99
N SER A 116 1.26 -5.96 15.04
CA SER A 116 1.74 -6.21 16.41
C SER A 116 0.82 -7.20 17.14
N SER A 117 1.41 -8.04 17.99
CA SER A 117 0.68 -8.92 18.91
C SER A 117 -0.03 -8.19 20.04
N GLN A 118 0.20 -6.88 20.20
CA GLN A 118 -0.32 -6.04 21.29
C GLN A 118 0.10 -6.53 22.68
N THR A 119 1.35 -6.99 22.81
CA THR A 119 1.90 -7.50 24.08
C THR A 119 3.07 -6.67 24.67
N PRO A 120 3.17 -5.33 24.49
CA PRO A 120 4.26 -4.56 25.09
C PRO A 120 4.17 -4.58 26.63
N GLY A 121 5.29 -4.33 27.30
CA GLY A 121 5.42 -4.36 28.77
C GLY A 121 5.72 -5.75 29.35
N ASN A 122 5.91 -6.75 28.51
CA ASN A 122 6.18 -8.15 28.90
C ASN A 122 7.63 -8.53 28.62
N SER A 123 8.59 -7.84 29.27
CA SER A 123 10.01 -8.07 29.01
C SER A 123 10.42 -9.54 29.22
N GLY A 124 11.19 -10.07 28.27
CA GLY A 124 11.59 -11.48 28.24
C GLY A 124 10.54 -12.42 27.64
N ALA A 125 9.45 -11.90 27.07
CA ALA A 125 8.53 -12.70 26.27
C ALA A 125 9.23 -13.29 25.02
N TYR A 126 8.71 -14.42 24.55
CA TYR A 126 9.21 -15.16 23.40
C TYR A 126 8.05 -15.71 22.55
N ALA A 127 8.27 -15.86 21.24
CA ALA A 127 7.29 -16.45 20.34
C ALA A 127 7.69 -17.88 19.94
N SER A 128 6.77 -18.84 20.03
CA SER A 128 7.01 -20.25 19.73
C SER A 128 5.71 -20.95 19.34
N PHE A 129 5.82 -22.05 18.60
CA PHE A 129 4.72 -22.99 18.51
C PHE A 129 4.49 -23.71 19.85
N ASN A 130 3.23 -23.95 20.20
CA ASN A 130 2.85 -24.92 21.23
C ASN A 130 2.84 -26.35 20.64
N ARG A 131 2.57 -27.36 21.48
CA ARG A 131 2.54 -28.78 21.03
C ARG A 131 1.47 -29.08 19.99
N ASP A 132 0.40 -28.29 19.98
CA ASP A 132 -0.74 -28.48 19.07
C ASP A 132 -0.54 -27.72 17.75
N GLY A 133 0.57 -27.01 17.54
CA GLY A 133 0.79 -26.25 16.31
C GLY A 133 0.12 -24.87 16.30
N ASP A 134 -0.26 -24.32 17.45
CA ASP A 134 -0.61 -22.90 17.57
C ASP A 134 0.65 -22.07 17.73
N PHE A 135 0.80 -20.98 16.98
CA PHE A 135 1.89 -20.03 17.17
C PHE A 135 1.51 -19.00 18.25
N VAL A 136 2.33 -18.90 19.29
CA VAL A 136 1.99 -18.24 20.55
C VAL A 136 3.10 -17.30 20.99
N VAL A 137 2.73 -16.13 21.50
CA VAL A 137 3.63 -15.26 22.28
C VAL A 137 3.44 -15.61 23.76
N TYR A 138 4.50 -16.08 24.37
CA TYR A 138 4.57 -16.43 25.78
C TYR A 138 5.29 -15.35 26.56
N GLY A 139 4.81 -15.02 27.76
CA GLY A 139 5.56 -14.25 28.74
C GLY A 139 6.76 -15.05 29.27
N LYS A 140 7.65 -14.37 30.00
CA LYS A 140 8.89 -14.97 30.53
C LYS A 140 8.66 -16.26 31.35
N SER A 141 7.54 -16.35 32.06
CA SER A 141 7.15 -17.51 32.87
C SER A 141 6.35 -18.59 32.11
N GLY A 142 6.11 -18.41 30.80
CA GLY A 142 5.31 -19.32 29.98
C GLY A 142 3.81 -19.01 29.95
N ALA A 143 3.36 -17.90 30.53
CA ALA A 143 1.98 -17.44 30.40
C ALA A 143 1.66 -17.07 28.95
N VAL A 144 0.48 -17.43 28.44
CA VAL A 144 0.08 -17.07 27.06
C VAL A 144 -0.38 -15.61 27.01
N LEU A 145 0.31 -14.79 26.21
CA LEU A 145 -0.01 -13.37 26.03
C LEU A 145 -0.81 -13.12 24.74
N TRP A 146 -0.51 -13.88 23.68
CA TRP A 146 -1.22 -13.82 22.41
C TRP A 146 -1.12 -15.19 21.69
N ARG A 147 -2.10 -15.52 20.85
CA ARG A 147 -2.07 -16.76 20.04
C ARG A 147 -2.71 -16.58 18.66
N SER A 148 -2.21 -17.33 17.68
CA SER A 148 -2.71 -17.30 16.29
C SER A 148 -4.00 -18.09 16.06
N ALA A 149 -4.42 -18.92 17.02
CA ALA A 149 -5.55 -19.84 16.92
C ALA A 149 -5.40 -20.88 15.80
N THR A 150 -4.18 -21.39 15.59
CA THR A 150 -3.86 -22.39 14.53
C THR A 150 -3.64 -23.81 15.06
N GLY A 151 -4.10 -24.09 16.28
CA GLY A 151 -4.02 -25.43 16.88
C GLY A 151 -4.59 -26.51 15.95
N GLY A 152 -3.91 -27.66 15.92
CA GLY A 152 -4.14 -28.80 15.04
C GLY A 152 -3.64 -28.62 13.59
N LYS A 153 -3.13 -27.44 13.22
CA LYS A 153 -2.84 -27.11 11.82
C LYS A 153 -1.45 -26.50 11.59
N GLY A 154 -0.96 -25.63 12.47
CA GLY A 154 0.26 -24.86 12.19
C GLY A 154 1.52 -25.73 12.17
N ALA A 155 2.33 -25.54 11.13
CA ALA A 155 3.56 -26.29 10.87
C ALA A 155 4.78 -25.38 10.63
N LEU A 156 4.57 -24.08 10.35
CA LEU A 156 5.64 -23.13 10.06
C LEU A 156 5.12 -21.68 10.14
N VAL A 157 5.94 -20.75 10.64
CA VAL A 157 5.75 -19.30 10.43
C VAL A 157 6.66 -18.85 9.31
N GLU A 158 6.14 -18.07 8.36
CA GLU A 158 6.92 -17.46 7.28
C GLU A 158 6.68 -15.94 7.24
N VAL A 159 7.73 -15.18 6.93
CA VAL A 159 7.59 -13.75 6.54
C VAL A 159 7.75 -13.67 5.03
N HIS A 160 6.69 -13.21 4.37
CA HIS A 160 6.64 -13.11 2.91
C HIS A 160 7.13 -11.73 2.43
N ASP A 161 7.55 -11.69 1.18
CA ASP A 161 8.05 -10.47 0.53
C ASP A 161 6.98 -9.39 0.31
N ASP A 162 5.70 -9.76 0.46
CA ASP A 162 4.56 -8.86 0.41
C ASP A 162 4.33 -8.08 1.71
N GLY A 163 5.08 -8.38 2.77
CA GLY A 163 4.94 -7.72 4.06
C GLY A 163 3.91 -8.38 4.97
N THR A 164 3.52 -9.63 4.69
CA THR A 164 2.74 -10.46 5.61
C THR A 164 3.63 -11.44 6.39
N ALA A 165 3.29 -11.66 7.65
CA ALA A 165 3.65 -12.87 8.38
C ALA A 165 2.48 -13.86 8.35
N VAL A 166 2.75 -15.12 8.05
CA VAL A 166 1.74 -16.20 7.93
C VAL A 166 2.12 -17.42 8.78
N VAL A 167 1.10 -18.13 9.25
CA VAL A 167 1.24 -19.51 9.75
C VAL A 167 0.67 -20.42 8.68
N VAL A 168 1.45 -21.42 8.26
CA VAL A 168 1.03 -22.41 7.27
C VAL A 168 0.95 -23.80 7.88
N GLN A 169 0.07 -24.64 7.33
CA GLN A 169 -0.02 -26.07 7.65
C GLN A 169 0.81 -26.94 6.69
N ALA A 170 0.87 -28.24 6.96
CA ALA A 170 1.47 -29.21 6.05
C ALA A 170 0.85 -29.07 4.64
N GLY A 171 1.69 -29.03 3.60
CA GLY A 171 1.25 -28.71 2.23
C GLY A 171 1.20 -27.22 1.89
N ARG A 172 1.77 -26.34 2.74
CA ARG A 172 1.94 -24.89 2.52
C ARG A 172 0.64 -24.09 2.37
N GLN A 173 -0.47 -24.60 2.88
CA GLN A 173 -1.72 -23.84 2.94
C GLN A 173 -1.68 -22.87 4.12
N GLU A 174 -2.07 -21.61 3.91
CA GLU A 174 -2.16 -20.61 4.97
C GLU A 174 -3.34 -20.92 5.91
N VAL A 175 -3.09 -20.89 7.21
CA VAL A 175 -4.11 -21.11 8.26
C VAL A 175 -4.27 -19.91 9.18
N TRP A 176 -3.29 -19.00 9.20
CA TRP A 176 -3.39 -17.67 9.78
C TRP A 176 -2.49 -16.70 9.02
N SER A 177 -2.85 -15.42 9.05
CA SER A 177 -2.00 -14.34 8.56
C SER A 177 -2.20 -13.10 9.41
N SER A 178 -1.12 -12.37 9.64
CA SER A 178 -1.10 -11.01 10.20
C SER A 178 -2.03 -10.03 9.47
N GLN A 179 -2.44 -10.35 8.23
CA GLN A 179 -3.15 -9.47 7.30
C GLN A 179 -2.40 -8.16 6.99
N ALA A 180 -1.19 -8.00 7.50
CA ALA A 180 -0.38 -6.80 7.36
C ALA A 180 -0.15 -6.53 5.87
N GLU A 181 -0.58 -5.36 5.42
CA GLU A 181 -0.34 -4.87 4.05
C GLU A 181 -0.90 -5.73 2.90
N ARG A 182 -1.87 -6.62 3.16
CA ARG A 182 -2.54 -7.40 2.09
C ARG A 182 -3.19 -6.52 1.01
N SER A 183 -3.55 -5.28 1.34
CA SER A 183 -4.12 -4.32 0.40
C SER A 183 -3.08 -3.49 -0.35
N ARG A 184 -1.79 -3.57 -0.03
CA ARG A 184 -0.76 -2.69 -0.61
C ARG A 184 0.29 -3.44 -1.41
N LEU A 185 0.66 -2.87 -2.55
CA LEU A 185 1.87 -3.20 -3.29
C LEU A 185 2.78 -1.98 -3.26
N TYR A 186 3.89 -2.08 -2.53
CA TYR A 186 4.85 -1.01 -2.32
C TYR A 186 5.87 -0.87 -3.44
N ALA A 187 6.48 0.31 -3.52
CA ALA A 187 7.69 0.56 -4.28
C ALA A 187 8.74 -0.57 -4.13
N GLY A 188 9.19 -1.07 -5.29
CA GLY A 188 10.13 -2.17 -5.44
C GLY A 188 9.56 -3.55 -5.09
N GLN A 189 8.24 -3.73 -5.05
CA GLN A 189 7.58 -5.04 -4.97
C GLN A 189 6.98 -5.43 -6.32
N ALA A 190 6.75 -6.73 -6.49
CA ALA A 190 6.14 -7.31 -7.67
C ALA A 190 4.96 -8.23 -7.32
N LEU A 191 4.05 -8.40 -8.27
CA LEU A 191 3.12 -9.51 -8.38
C LEU A 191 3.53 -10.34 -9.59
N ILE A 192 3.85 -11.61 -9.36
CA ILE A 192 4.04 -12.60 -10.44
C ILE A 192 2.74 -13.40 -10.65
N ALA A 193 2.70 -14.22 -11.70
CA ALA A 193 1.56 -15.08 -12.02
C ALA A 193 1.03 -15.84 -10.79
N GLY A 194 -0.27 -15.69 -10.52
CA GLY A 194 -0.98 -16.30 -9.38
C GLY A 194 -0.97 -15.47 -8.10
N GLN A 195 -0.16 -14.41 -8.01
CA GLN A 195 -0.12 -13.54 -6.83
C GLN A 195 -1.16 -12.43 -6.88
N GLN A 196 -1.53 -11.95 -5.69
CA GLN A 196 -2.60 -10.98 -5.53
C GLN A 196 -2.41 -10.05 -4.33
N ARG A 197 -3.16 -8.94 -4.32
CA ARG A 197 -3.44 -8.07 -3.17
C ARG A 197 -4.93 -7.93 -3.00
N ARG A 198 -5.41 -7.85 -1.76
CA ARG A 198 -6.83 -7.84 -1.43
C ARG A 198 -7.17 -6.66 -0.53
N SER A 199 -8.32 -6.04 -0.76
CA SER A 199 -8.83 -4.97 0.09
C SER A 199 -8.95 -5.45 1.54
N ALA A 200 -8.86 -4.52 2.48
CA ALA A 200 -8.87 -4.84 3.92
C ALA A 200 -10.14 -5.61 4.37
N ASP A 201 -11.27 -5.39 3.67
CA ASP A 201 -12.54 -6.08 3.90
C ASP A 201 -12.69 -7.38 3.10
N GLY A 202 -11.66 -7.77 2.35
CA GLY A 202 -11.62 -9.02 1.59
C GLY A 202 -12.36 -9.02 0.25
N ARG A 203 -13.12 -7.97 -0.09
CA ARG A 203 -14.09 -7.98 -1.20
C ARG A 203 -13.49 -7.74 -2.58
N PHE A 204 -12.32 -7.13 -2.67
CA PHE A 204 -11.71 -6.75 -3.94
C PHE A 204 -10.28 -7.24 -3.99
N THR A 205 -9.86 -7.74 -5.14
CA THR A 205 -8.54 -8.32 -5.31
C THR A 205 -7.88 -7.79 -6.58
N LEU A 206 -6.70 -7.20 -6.47
CA LEU A 206 -5.78 -6.98 -7.58
C LEU A 206 -4.97 -8.26 -7.78
N ALA A 207 -5.02 -8.89 -8.95
CA ALA A 207 -4.39 -10.17 -9.20
C ALA A 207 -3.62 -10.18 -10.54
N GLN A 208 -2.43 -10.77 -10.53
CA GLN A 208 -1.67 -11.08 -11.73
C GLN A 208 -2.04 -12.50 -12.18
N TYR A 209 -2.83 -12.62 -13.25
CA TYR A 209 -3.26 -13.90 -13.80
C TYR A 209 -2.13 -14.60 -14.55
N ALA A 210 -2.24 -15.93 -14.66
CA ALA A 210 -1.24 -16.79 -15.30
C ALA A 210 -1.11 -16.55 -16.81
N ASP A 211 -2.16 -16.03 -17.45
CA ASP A 211 -2.18 -15.62 -18.86
C ASP A 211 -1.42 -14.30 -19.12
N GLY A 212 -0.88 -13.69 -18.07
CA GLY A 212 -0.12 -12.43 -18.14
C GLY A 212 -0.93 -11.19 -17.79
N ASN A 213 -2.23 -11.30 -17.57
CA ASN A 213 -3.09 -10.14 -17.35
C ASN A 213 -3.10 -9.66 -15.90
N LEU A 214 -2.99 -8.35 -15.67
CA LEU A 214 -3.26 -7.74 -14.37
C LEU A 214 -4.72 -7.32 -14.30
N VAL A 215 -5.45 -7.81 -13.30
CA VAL A 215 -6.90 -7.57 -13.17
C VAL A 215 -7.29 -7.12 -11.77
N VAL A 216 -8.42 -6.41 -11.67
CA VAL A 216 -9.16 -6.26 -10.41
C VAL A 216 -10.40 -7.13 -10.48
N VAL A 217 -10.62 -7.95 -9.46
CA VAL A 217 -11.82 -8.78 -9.31
C VAL A 217 -12.63 -8.39 -8.07
N ASN A 218 -13.94 -8.56 -8.14
CA ASN A 218 -14.84 -8.42 -7.00
C ASN A 218 -15.00 -9.73 -6.21
N ALA A 219 -15.84 -9.73 -5.18
CA ALA A 219 -16.09 -10.89 -4.31
C ALA A 219 -16.66 -12.10 -5.05
N ASP A 220 -17.40 -11.88 -6.15
CA ASP A 220 -17.96 -12.93 -7.00
C ASP A 220 -16.95 -13.48 -8.02
N LYS A 221 -15.66 -13.10 -7.90
CA LYS A 221 -14.57 -13.41 -8.83
C LYS A 221 -14.78 -12.83 -10.24
N LYS A 222 -15.67 -11.86 -10.40
CA LYS A 222 -15.85 -11.14 -11.67
C LYS A 222 -14.73 -10.12 -11.85
N VAL A 223 -14.08 -10.16 -13.00
CA VAL A 223 -13.14 -9.12 -13.43
C VAL A 223 -13.90 -7.81 -13.66
N ILE A 224 -13.53 -6.76 -12.93
CA ILE A 224 -14.13 -5.41 -13.00
C ILE A 224 -13.16 -4.37 -13.59
N TRP A 225 -11.88 -4.70 -13.72
CA TRP A 225 -10.88 -3.93 -14.46
C TRP A 225 -9.76 -4.85 -14.94
N SER A 226 -9.10 -4.48 -16.03
CA SER A 226 -8.03 -5.25 -16.68
C SER A 226 -7.00 -4.29 -17.30
N ALA A 227 -5.70 -4.63 -17.17
CA ALA A 227 -4.60 -3.96 -17.87
C ALA A 227 -4.50 -4.33 -19.35
N GLN A 228 -5.30 -5.32 -19.79
CA GLN A 228 -5.35 -5.83 -21.17
C GLN A 228 -4.03 -6.46 -21.65
N THR A 229 -3.35 -7.18 -20.75
CA THR A 229 -2.04 -7.82 -21.00
C THR A 229 -2.13 -9.35 -21.12
N SER A 230 -3.32 -9.88 -21.41
CA SER A 230 -3.57 -11.31 -21.64
C SER A 230 -2.86 -11.83 -22.89
N GLY A 231 -2.38 -13.07 -22.84
CA GLY A 231 -1.61 -13.70 -23.92
C GLY A 231 -0.09 -13.59 -23.71
N HIS A 232 0.34 -13.10 -22.54
CA HIS A 232 1.73 -12.89 -22.17
C HIS A 232 2.05 -13.69 -20.90
N ALA A 233 1.89 -15.01 -20.98
CA ALA A 233 2.12 -15.92 -19.85
C ALA A 233 3.50 -15.69 -19.21
N GLY A 234 3.51 -15.60 -17.88
CA GLY A 234 4.73 -15.27 -17.11
C GLY A 234 5.00 -13.76 -16.95
N ALA A 235 4.14 -12.89 -17.48
CA ALA A 235 4.23 -11.46 -17.17
C ALA A 235 4.10 -11.17 -15.67
N SER A 236 4.71 -10.07 -15.24
CA SER A 236 4.73 -9.64 -13.84
C SER A 236 4.42 -8.16 -13.71
N THR A 237 3.66 -7.80 -12.68
CA THR A 237 3.41 -6.40 -12.33
C THR A 237 4.43 -5.94 -11.30
N GLN A 238 5.07 -4.81 -11.51
CA GLN A 238 5.96 -4.17 -10.54
C GLN A 238 5.44 -2.79 -10.17
N MET A 239 5.37 -2.54 -8.87
CA MET A 239 5.30 -1.18 -8.35
C MET A 239 6.73 -0.68 -8.24
N GLN A 240 7.16 0.17 -9.15
CA GLN A 240 8.54 0.64 -9.26
C GLN A 240 8.88 1.68 -8.20
N ASN A 241 10.18 1.85 -7.92
CA ASN A 241 10.66 2.82 -6.92
C ASN A 241 10.45 4.28 -7.33
N ASP A 242 10.27 4.53 -8.63
CA ASP A 242 9.98 5.85 -9.19
C ASP A 242 8.50 6.24 -9.10
N GLY A 243 7.65 5.37 -8.54
CA GLY A 243 6.22 5.60 -8.38
C GLY A 243 5.34 5.00 -9.45
N ASN A 244 5.90 4.32 -10.45
CA ASN A 244 5.11 3.78 -11.55
C ASN A 244 4.69 2.32 -11.32
N LEU A 245 3.41 1.99 -11.55
CA LEU A 245 2.95 0.60 -11.64
C LEU A 245 3.02 0.11 -13.08
N VAL A 246 3.77 -0.95 -13.36
CA VAL A 246 4.07 -1.43 -14.72
C VAL A 246 3.89 -2.95 -14.81
N VAL A 247 3.26 -3.43 -15.88
CA VAL A 247 3.25 -4.85 -16.25
C VAL A 247 4.39 -5.10 -17.24
N TYR A 248 5.25 -6.06 -16.96
CA TYR A 248 6.39 -6.46 -17.79
C TYR A 248 6.20 -7.86 -18.36
N GLY A 249 6.55 -8.02 -19.63
CA GLY A 249 6.73 -9.32 -20.27
C GLY A 249 7.97 -10.06 -19.72
N THR A 250 8.11 -11.33 -20.09
CA THR A 250 9.26 -12.15 -19.70
C THR A 250 10.58 -11.65 -20.29
N ASP A 251 10.50 -10.98 -21.44
CA ASP A 251 11.57 -10.25 -22.14
C ASP A 251 11.93 -8.89 -21.49
N LYS A 252 11.28 -8.55 -20.37
CA LYS A 252 11.42 -7.27 -19.64
C LYS A 252 10.92 -6.04 -20.41
N GLN A 253 10.17 -6.22 -21.50
CA GLN A 253 9.51 -5.11 -22.17
C GLN A 253 8.22 -4.71 -21.43
N PRO A 254 7.94 -3.41 -21.28
CA PRO A 254 6.72 -2.96 -20.63
C PRO A 254 5.50 -3.21 -21.54
N LEU A 255 4.51 -3.91 -21.01
CA LEU A 255 3.26 -4.22 -21.69
C LEU A 255 2.16 -3.20 -21.34
N TRP A 256 2.20 -2.68 -20.12
CA TRP A 256 1.26 -1.66 -19.64
C TRP A 256 1.91 -0.82 -18.53
N SER A 257 1.52 0.44 -18.40
CA SER A 257 2.03 1.37 -17.36
C SER A 257 0.93 2.30 -16.87
N SER A 258 0.93 2.59 -15.57
CA SER A 258 0.05 3.59 -14.95
C SER A 258 0.39 5.04 -15.31
N GLY A 259 1.61 5.29 -15.81
CA GLY A 259 2.09 6.62 -16.19
C GLY A 259 2.35 7.55 -15.00
N THR A 260 2.64 7.00 -13.82
CA THR A 260 2.81 7.77 -12.56
C THR A 260 4.27 7.92 -12.10
N TYR A 261 5.22 7.72 -13.02
CA TYR A 261 6.65 7.88 -12.76
C TYR A 261 7.00 9.29 -12.25
N GLY A 262 8.08 9.40 -11.47
CA GLY A 262 8.58 10.65 -10.92
C GLY A 262 8.07 10.98 -9.51
N THR A 263 7.33 10.08 -8.86
CA THR A 263 6.87 10.25 -7.47
C THR A 263 7.31 9.05 -6.62
N SER A 264 8.39 9.19 -5.85
CA SER A 264 8.90 8.09 -5.02
C SER A 264 8.02 7.81 -3.79
N GLY A 265 8.10 6.59 -3.27
CA GLY A 265 7.38 6.17 -2.06
C GLY A 265 5.88 5.91 -2.25
N VAL A 266 5.40 5.83 -3.49
CA VAL A 266 4.01 5.48 -3.83
C VAL A 266 3.78 3.98 -3.58
N ALA A 267 2.59 3.65 -3.11
CA ALA A 267 2.08 2.28 -3.10
C ALA A 267 0.79 2.20 -3.91
N ALA A 268 0.59 1.08 -4.60
CA ALA A 268 -0.72 0.71 -5.13
C ALA A 268 -1.55 0.12 -3.99
N VAL A 269 -2.73 0.69 -3.74
CA VAL A 269 -3.61 0.29 -2.63
C VAL A 269 -4.94 -0.20 -3.17
N VAL A 270 -5.29 -1.45 -2.87
CA VAL A 270 -6.60 -2.05 -3.10
C VAL A 270 -7.54 -1.55 -2.00
N ASN A 271 -8.37 -0.57 -2.33
CA ASN A 271 -9.30 0.05 -1.38
C ASN A 271 -10.55 -0.81 -1.19
N ALA A 272 -11.18 -0.67 -0.02
CA ALA A 272 -12.44 -1.34 0.31
C ALA A 272 -13.62 -0.87 -0.57
N ASP A 273 -13.47 0.18 -1.37
CA ASP A 273 -14.49 0.66 -2.31
C ASP A 273 -14.36 0.05 -3.72
N GLY A 274 -13.40 -0.85 -3.91
CA GLY A 274 -13.15 -1.55 -5.16
C GLY A 274 -12.16 -0.88 -6.08
N ASN A 275 -11.61 0.27 -5.73
CA ASN A 275 -10.55 0.91 -6.52
C ASN A 275 -9.16 0.49 -6.10
N VAL A 276 -8.29 0.26 -7.08
CA VAL A 276 -6.85 0.22 -6.84
C VAL A 276 -6.30 1.60 -7.15
N ALA A 277 -5.76 2.28 -6.13
CA ALA A 277 -5.24 3.64 -6.24
C ALA A 277 -3.73 3.69 -5.97
N LEU A 278 -3.02 4.46 -6.78
CA LEU A 278 -1.66 4.92 -6.51
C LEU A 278 -1.77 6.26 -5.78
N THR A 279 -1.36 6.31 -4.51
CA THR A 279 -1.55 7.48 -3.65
C THR A 279 -0.21 7.99 -3.12
N ALA A 280 0.01 9.32 -3.18
CA ALA A 280 1.12 10.02 -2.56
C ALA A 280 0.60 11.22 -1.76
N ALA A 281 1.06 11.39 -0.51
CA ALA A 281 0.70 12.53 0.35
C ALA A 281 -0.82 12.83 0.39
N GLY A 282 -1.66 11.80 0.38
CA GLY A 282 -3.12 11.92 0.38
C GLY A 282 -3.78 12.24 -0.97
N LYS A 283 -3.00 12.39 -2.05
CA LYS A 283 -3.50 12.60 -3.42
C LYS A 283 -3.44 11.31 -4.23
N ILE A 284 -4.52 11.00 -4.94
CA ILE A 284 -4.56 9.92 -5.93
C ILE A 284 -3.83 10.42 -7.20
N LEU A 285 -2.76 9.72 -7.58
CA LEU A 285 -2.00 9.97 -8.80
C LEU A 285 -2.63 9.24 -9.99
N TRP A 286 -3.10 8.02 -9.73
CA TRP A 286 -3.81 7.18 -10.70
C TRP A 286 -4.69 6.18 -9.95
N GLY A 287 -5.74 5.70 -10.60
CA GLY A 287 -6.51 4.57 -10.10
C GLY A 287 -7.23 3.83 -11.21
N THR A 288 -7.66 2.61 -10.92
CA THR A 288 -8.44 1.78 -11.85
C THR A 288 -9.81 2.37 -12.20
N ALA A 289 -10.23 3.42 -11.48
CA ALA A 289 -11.53 4.07 -11.60
C ALA A 289 -12.70 3.10 -11.41
N THR A 290 -12.45 2.01 -10.68
CA THR A 290 -13.44 1.00 -10.30
C THR A 290 -14.17 1.34 -9.00
N HIS A 291 -14.00 2.57 -8.48
CA HIS A 291 -14.84 3.14 -7.42
C HIS A 291 -16.30 3.08 -7.87
N GLY A 292 -17.03 2.02 -7.50
CA GLY A 292 -18.01 1.54 -8.48
C GLY A 292 -18.74 0.25 -8.18
N VAL A 293 -18.87 -0.17 -6.92
CA VAL A 293 -20.17 -0.72 -6.49
C VAL A 293 -21.01 0.33 -5.75
N SER A 294 -20.81 1.65 -5.98
CA SER A 294 -21.81 2.71 -5.60
C SER A 294 -21.50 4.19 -5.93
N ARG A 295 -20.26 4.66 -6.10
CA ARG A 295 -19.94 6.13 -6.03
C ARG A 295 -19.23 6.75 -7.25
N LEU A 296 -19.48 8.03 -7.54
CA LEU A 296 -18.71 8.86 -8.48
C LEU A 296 -18.18 10.12 -7.76
N THR A 297 -16.87 10.26 -7.60
CA THR A 297 -16.21 11.32 -6.81
C THR A 297 -15.76 12.49 -7.70
N VAL A 298 -15.56 13.69 -7.14
CA VAL A 298 -15.04 14.86 -7.85
C VAL A 298 -13.81 14.55 -8.72
N GLY A 299 -13.77 15.13 -9.91
CA GLY A 299 -12.75 14.89 -10.93
C GLY A 299 -13.03 13.67 -11.83
N GLN A 300 -13.87 12.73 -11.40
CA GLN A 300 -14.19 11.53 -12.17
C GLN A 300 -15.28 11.81 -13.23
N ARG A 301 -15.25 11.00 -14.29
CA ARG A 301 -16.30 10.95 -15.32
C ARG A 301 -16.77 9.53 -15.59
N MET A 302 -18.01 9.39 -16.03
CA MET A 302 -18.59 8.18 -16.61
C MET A 302 -18.77 8.39 -18.10
N LEU A 303 -18.07 7.58 -18.90
CA LEU A 303 -18.22 7.51 -20.35
C LEU A 303 -19.39 6.60 -20.73
N GLY A 304 -19.83 6.65 -21.99
CA GLY A 304 -20.82 5.71 -22.53
C GLY A 304 -20.48 4.25 -22.21
N GLY A 305 -21.46 3.52 -21.68
CA GLY A 305 -21.34 2.14 -21.21
C GLY A 305 -20.89 1.99 -19.75
N GLN A 306 -20.40 3.05 -19.09
CA GLN A 306 -19.94 2.97 -17.70
C GLN A 306 -21.07 3.18 -16.70
N SER A 307 -20.98 2.51 -15.55
CA SER A 307 -22.03 2.53 -14.53
C SER A 307 -21.52 2.70 -13.10
N ARG A 308 -22.45 3.00 -12.19
CA ARG A 308 -22.33 2.90 -10.73
C ARG A 308 -23.51 2.10 -10.22
N THR A 309 -23.26 1.00 -9.53
CA THR A 309 -24.30 0.10 -9.03
C THR A 309 -24.46 0.29 -7.53
N ALA A 310 -25.65 0.23 -6.95
CA ALA A 310 -25.84 0.31 -5.50
C ALA A 310 -25.16 -0.87 -4.78
N ALA A 311 -24.88 -0.71 -3.48
CA ALA A 311 -24.11 -1.68 -2.70
C ALA A 311 -24.69 -3.10 -2.71
N LYS A 312 -26.03 -3.25 -2.74
CA LYS A 312 -26.72 -4.55 -2.83
C LYS A 312 -26.99 -5.01 -4.26
N GLY A 313 -26.52 -4.28 -5.27
CA GLY A 313 -26.69 -4.64 -6.68
C GLY A 313 -28.06 -4.33 -7.28
N GLY A 314 -29.03 -3.86 -6.47
CA GLY A 314 -30.43 -3.69 -6.89
C GLY A 314 -30.66 -2.57 -7.91
N TYR A 315 -29.79 -1.54 -7.91
CA TYR A 315 -29.91 -0.38 -8.78
C TYR A 315 -28.59 -0.05 -9.44
N THR A 316 -28.64 0.48 -10.67
CA THR A 316 -27.46 0.87 -11.44
C THR A 316 -27.72 2.19 -12.15
N LEU A 317 -26.90 3.19 -11.84
CA LEU A 317 -26.77 4.40 -12.63
C LEU A 317 -25.84 4.12 -13.81
N LEU A 318 -26.32 4.24 -15.04
CA LEU A 318 -25.60 3.91 -16.26
C LEU A 318 -25.57 5.13 -17.18
N GLN A 319 -24.37 5.55 -17.60
CA GLN A 319 -24.22 6.41 -18.76
C GLN A 319 -24.38 5.52 -20.00
N GLN A 320 -25.52 5.61 -20.67
CA GLN A 320 -25.81 4.82 -21.86
C GLN A 320 -25.01 5.32 -23.07
N PRO A 321 -24.72 4.44 -24.05
CA PRO A 321 -24.03 4.82 -25.29
C PRO A 321 -24.76 5.87 -26.13
N ASP A 322 -26.09 5.97 -26.00
CA ASP A 322 -26.94 6.96 -26.65
C ASP A 322 -26.86 8.37 -26.01
N GLY A 323 -26.06 8.52 -24.95
CA GLY A 323 -25.84 9.77 -24.23
C GLY A 323 -26.73 9.98 -23.01
N ASN A 324 -27.67 9.08 -22.72
CA ASN A 324 -28.56 9.22 -21.59
C ASN A 324 -27.93 8.71 -20.28
N LEU A 325 -28.11 9.41 -19.16
CA LEU A 325 -27.75 8.89 -17.84
C LEU A 325 -29.03 8.36 -17.16
N VAL A 326 -29.08 7.07 -16.88
CA VAL A 326 -30.27 6.43 -16.31
C VAL A 326 -29.96 5.70 -15.03
N LEU A 327 -30.85 5.80 -14.04
CA LEU A 327 -30.90 4.90 -12.91
C LEU A 327 -31.90 3.80 -13.23
N ARG A 328 -31.48 2.54 -13.17
CA ARG A 328 -32.33 1.38 -13.47
C ARG A 328 -32.22 0.30 -12.41
N ASN A 329 -33.26 -0.50 -12.23
CA ASN A 329 -33.23 -1.66 -11.35
C ASN A 329 -32.50 -2.86 -12.00
N SER A 330 -32.39 -3.97 -11.27
CA SER A 330 -31.79 -5.23 -11.74
C SER A 330 -32.51 -5.85 -12.94
N ALA A 331 -33.83 -5.62 -13.07
CA ALA A 331 -34.63 -6.00 -14.25
C ALA A 331 -34.43 -5.06 -15.45
N LYS A 332 -33.51 -4.09 -15.37
CA LYS A 332 -33.22 -3.06 -16.36
C LYS A 332 -34.35 -2.05 -16.60
N THR A 333 -35.37 -2.02 -15.74
CA THR A 333 -36.39 -0.97 -15.74
C THR A 333 -35.77 0.35 -15.30
N VAL A 334 -35.89 1.39 -16.12
CA VAL A 334 -35.42 2.73 -15.79
C VAL A 334 -36.37 3.36 -14.78
N VAL A 335 -35.84 3.79 -13.63
CA VAL A 335 -36.57 4.49 -12.57
C VAL A 335 -36.30 6.00 -12.59
N TRP A 336 -35.17 6.43 -13.16
CA TRP A 336 -34.87 7.85 -13.41
C TRP A 336 -34.00 8.02 -14.65
N SER A 337 -34.12 9.16 -15.32
CA SER A 337 -33.40 9.50 -16.54
C SER A 337 -33.03 10.99 -16.54
N SER A 338 -31.84 11.32 -17.05
CA SER A 338 -31.43 12.71 -17.29
C SER A 338 -32.13 13.35 -18.50
N GLY A 339 -32.69 12.52 -19.39
CA GLY A 339 -33.35 12.99 -20.62
C GLY A 339 -32.35 13.45 -21.69
N THR A 340 -31.12 12.94 -21.67
CA THR A 340 -30.04 13.36 -22.58
C THR A 340 -29.79 12.37 -23.73
N SER A 341 -30.75 11.49 -24.03
CA SER A 341 -30.67 10.56 -25.16
C SER A 341 -30.50 11.28 -26.51
N GLY A 342 -29.85 10.63 -27.47
CA GLY A 342 -29.57 11.20 -28.80
C GLY A 342 -28.22 11.91 -28.89
N HIS A 343 -27.39 11.82 -27.86
CA HIS A 343 -26.08 12.47 -27.77
C HIS A 343 -24.97 11.43 -27.58
N PRO A 344 -24.69 10.59 -28.59
CA PRO A 344 -23.65 9.57 -28.49
C PRO A 344 -22.30 10.20 -28.13
N GLY A 345 -21.56 9.52 -27.25
CA GLY A 345 -20.31 10.03 -26.71
C GLY A 345 -20.46 11.02 -25.54
N ALA A 346 -21.68 11.31 -25.10
CA ALA A 346 -21.88 12.11 -23.89
C ALA A 346 -21.27 11.42 -22.65
N SER A 347 -20.83 12.23 -21.70
CA SER A 347 -20.20 11.77 -20.46
C SER A 347 -20.72 12.55 -19.25
N THR A 348 -20.95 11.83 -18.16
CA THR A 348 -21.30 12.43 -16.86
C THR A 348 -20.02 12.73 -16.10
N ARG A 349 -19.86 13.93 -15.54
CA ARG A 349 -18.69 14.34 -14.78
C ARG A 349 -19.08 14.93 -13.44
N MET A 350 -18.46 14.43 -12.37
CA MET A 350 -18.52 15.07 -11.07
C MET A 350 -17.41 16.13 -11.02
N GLN A 351 -17.78 17.40 -11.04
CA GLN A 351 -16.87 18.53 -11.15
C GLN A 351 -16.37 18.97 -9.78
N THR A 352 -15.20 19.61 -9.75
CA THR A 352 -14.53 20.06 -8.51
C THR A 352 -15.24 21.20 -7.80
N ASP A 353 -16.17 21.87 -8.48
CA ASP A 353 -17.05 22.91 -7.92
C ASP A 353 -18.28 22.33 -7.20
N GLY A 354 -18.42 21.00 -7.17
CA GLY A 354 -19.55 20.29 -6.55
C GLY A 354 -20.75 20.10 -7.48
N ASN A 355 -20.62 20.37 -8.77
CA ASN A 355 -21.66 20.12 -9.75
C ASN A 355 -21.51 18.74 -10.41
N LEU A 356 -22.62 18.07 -10.71
CA LEU A 356 -22.63 16.88 -11.58
C LEU A 356 -23.24 17.30 -12.92
N VAL A 357 -22.49 17.13 -14.00
CA VAL A 357 -22.85 17.64 -15.32
C VAL A 357 -22.67 16.57 -16.38
N ILE A 358 -23.62 16.46 -17.29
CA ILE A 358 -23.52 15.66 -18.49
C ILE A 358 -23.08 16.57 -19.63
N TYR A 359 -21.98 16.23 -20.27
CA TYR A 359 -21.45 16.93 -21.43
C TYR A 359 -21.63 16.07 -22.67
N ASP A 360 -21.97 16.68 -23.81
CA ASP A 360 -21.88 16.03 -25.11
C ASP A 360 -20.42 15.77 -25.51
N ALA A 361 -20.21 15.10 -26.65
CA ALA A 361 -18.88 14.79 -27.16
C ALA A 361 -18.03 16.03 -27.51
N LYS A 362 -18.66 17.20 -27.70
CA LYS A 362 -18.00 18.48 -28.01
C LYS A 362 -17.71 19.31 -26.75
N GLY A 363 -18.15 18.86 -25.59
CA GLY A 363 -18.01 19.58 -24.32
C GLY A 363 -19.14 20.57 -24.01
N THR A 364 -20.26 20.52 -24.73
CA THR A 364 -21.48 21.30 -24.42
C THR A 364 -22.21 20.64 -23.26
N ALA A 365 -22.59 21.41 -22.23
CA ALA A 365 -23.38 20.88 -21.13
C ALA A 365 -24.82 20.58 -21.59
N LEU A 366 -25.26 19.32 -21.44
CA LEU A 366 -26.60 18.84 -21.77
C LEU A 366 -27.54 18.88 -20.56
N TRP A 367 -27.01 18.55 -19.38
CA TRP A 367 -27.77 18.48 -18.13
C TRP A 367 -26.88 18.71 -16.93
N SER A 368 -27.44 19.21 -15.82
CA SER A 368 -26.71 19.42 -14.57
C SER A 368 -27.61 19.31 -13.34
N THR A 369 -27.05 18.87 -12.21
CA THR A 369 -27.69 18.89 -10.89
C THR A 369 -27.89 20.29 -10.32
N LYS A 370 -27.25 21.33 -10.90
CA LYS A 370 -27.23 22.72 -10.40
C LYS A 370 -26.73 22.83 -8.95
N THR A 371 -25.73 22.01 -8.59
CA THR A 371 -25.14 21.97 -7.24
C THR A 371 -23.78 22.65 -7.13
N TYR A 372 -23.41 23.46 -8.13
CA TYR A 372 -22.19 24.28 -8.08
C TYR A 372 -22.15 25.10 -6.77
N GLY A 373 -20.99 25.12 -6.12
CA GLY A 373 -20.78 25.82 -4.84
C GLY A 373 -21.47 25.18 -3.62
N LYS A 374 -22.15 24.04 -3.77
CA LYS A 374 -22.78 23.31 -2.64
C LYS A 374 -21.82 22.35 -1.93
N ALA A 375 -20.53 22.38 -2.28
CA ALA A 375 -19.48 21.54 -1.70
C ALA A 375 -19.75 20.02 -1.79
N ALA A 376 -20.50 19.58 -2.80
CA ALA A 376 -20.64 18.15 -3.07
C ALA A 376 -19.28 17.58 -3.47
N THR A 377 -18.92 16.43 -2.90
CA THR A 377 -17.65 15.76 -3.20
C THR A 377 -17.84 14.41 -3.87
N PHE A 378 -19.06 13.86 -3.84
CA PHE A 378 -19.37 12.61 -4.54
C PHE A 378 -20.87 12.43 -4.79
N LEU A 379 -21.18 11.65 -5.83
CA LEU A 379 -22.46 10.99 -6.07
C LEU A 379 -22.42 9.59 -5.46
N LEU A 380 -23.54 9.16 -4.90
CA LEU A 380 -23.77 7.82 -4.36
C LEU A 380 -25.06 7.25 -4.96
N VAL A 381 -24.99 6.05 -5.55
CA VAL A 381 -26.14 5.23 -5.90
C VAL A 381 -26.49 4.36 -4.69
N GLN A 382 -27.71 4.51 -4.20
CA GLN A 382 -28.21 3.90 -2.97
C GLN A 382 -29.17 2.73 -3.29
N ASP A 383 -29.37 1.86 -2.30
CA ASP A 383 -30.22 0.67 -2.45
C ASP A 383 -31.73 0.98 -2.43
N ASP A 384 -32.11 2.24 -2.20
CA ASP A 384 -33.48 2.75 -2.11
C ASP A 384 -33.98 3.36 -3.44
N ALA A 385 -33.40 2.93 -4.55
CA ALA A 385 -33.66 3.47 -5.88
C ALA A 385 -33.23 4.93 -6.07
N SER A 386 -32.36 5.50 -5.24
CA SER A 386 -31.88 6.89 -5.40
C SER A 386 -30.41 7.01 -5.83
N ALA A 387 -30.11 8.11 -6.52
CA ALA A 387 -28.75 8.61 -6.70
C ALA A 387 -28.64 9.99 -6.05
N VAL A 388 -27.69 10.18 -5.13
CA VAL A 388 -27.62 11.34 -4.24
C VAL A 388 -26.22 11.95 -4.24
N LEU A 389 -26.14 13.27 -4.39
CA LEU A 389 -24.91 14.02 -4.20
C LEU A 389 -24.73 14.37 -2.72
N TYR A 390 -23.55 14.12 -2.19
CA TYR A 390 -23.18 14.40 -0.81
C TYR A 390 -21.96 15.31 -0.73
N THR A 391 -21.91 16.11 0.32
CA THR A 391 -20.69 16.80 0.75
C THR A 391 -19.71 15.86 1.46
N ALA A 392 -18.49 16.32 1.72
CA ALA A 392 -17.49 15.57 2.51
C ALA A 392 -17.99 15.22 3.92
N ALA A 393 -18.90 16.02 4.49
CA ALA A 393 -19.53 15.78 5.79
C ALA A 393 -20.76 14.84 5.70
N ASN A 394 -20.96 14.14 4.59
CA ASN A 394 -22.12 13.27 4.32
C ASN A 394 -23.48 13.99 4.38
N LYS A 395 -23.51 15.31 4.17
CA LYS A 395 -24.77 16.04 3.98
C LYS A 395 -25.26 15.92 2.53
N PRO A 396 -26.49 15.45 2.27
CA PRO A 396 -27.04 15.39 0.93
C PRO A 396 -27.35 16.79 0.39
N VAL A 397 -27.09 17.03 -0.89
CA VAL A 397 -27.32 18.33 -1.56
C VAL A 397 -28.13 18.23 -2.84
N TRP A 398 -28.29 17.02 -3.39
CA TRP A 398 -29.19 16.71 -4.50
C TRP A 398 -29.55 15.23 -4.48
N THR A 399 -30.73 14.88 -4.98
CA THR A 399 -31.19 13.50 -5.14
C THR A 399 -31.97 13.36 -6.45
N SER A 400 -31.94 12.17 -7.06
CA SER A 400 -32.76 11.80 -8.23
C SER A 400 -34.26 11.78 -7.94
N LYS A 401 -34.69 11.88 -6.66
CA LYS A 401 -36.09 11.95 -6.20
C LYS A 401 -36.98 10.80 -6.72
N THR A 402 -36.43 9.59 -6.67
CA THR A 402 -37.08 8.38 -7.20
C THR A 402 -37.86 7.57 -6.18
N ALA A 403 -37.68 7.86 -4.89
CA ALA A 403 -38.40 7.29 -3.76
C ALA A 403 -38.67 8.38 -2.72
#